data_AF-A0A7L4Z6E0-F1
#
_entry.id   AF-A0A7L4Z6E0-F1
#
_cell.length_a   1.000
_cell.length_b   1.000
_cell.length_c   1.000
_cell.angle_alpha   90.00
_cell.angle_beta   90.00
_cell.angle_gamma   90.00
#
_symmetry.space_group_name_H-M   'P 1'
#
loop_
_entity.id
_entity.type
_entity.pdbx_description
1 polymer ?
#
loop_
_entity_poly.entity_id
_entity_poly.type
_entity_poly.pdbx_seq_one_letter_code
_entity_poly.pdbx_strand_id
1 'polypeptide(L)'
;MSLLPELRYPSVPELVASARALAASEPGLCALRQVGRSRAGRPLHLLSVGHARRSVLVVAGAHANEPTGGSTLRVLAQRVLAEPELRSGISWHFLLCADPDGAALHVTPAPRSLLDYHLGFYRPTGAEQPEWSPSVLPPDRLPPETQALTGVIDELRPYLQVTLHGTDLGGSWVQLTRDVPGLAEPFAKSAAQLHIPVETGASDAAGWPASGPGVHVMPGPETGVAYPSMPDDARHSTWYHAHRYGGLTAVVEVPMWASDLVDDPAPHPAPAAAIRRLARRLLRDSLEVERVLAEALPRLDGAEGPLLRAARWALELIPGLAEDWIHTAPAATTMAYVGSVDAFGRRLPLRAAAMLLRVLRESGDRAAPDLERLVAAWSDAFAQRFRARWVPLTHQVEHQSRTVLLAARQAREQAYQ
;
A
#
# COMPACT_ATOMS: atom_id res chain seq x y z
N MET A 1 -3.50 12.85 33.66
CA MET A 1 -3.27 12.68 32.20
C MET A 1 -2.36 11.47 32.05
N SER A 2 -2.82 10.41 31.37
CA SER A 2 -2.04 9.18 31.20
C SER A 2 -0.77 9.49 30.40
N LEU A 3 0.40 9.09 30.91
CA LEU A 3 1.73 9.26 30.32
C LEU A 3 2.06 8.18 29.26
N LEU A 4 1.06 7.44 28.78
CA LEU A 4 1.26 6.49 27.70
C LEU A 4 1.31 7.26 26.38
N PRO A 5 2.41 7.22 25.62
CA PRO A 5 2.44 7.84 24.30
C PRO A 5 1.35 7.19 23.44
N GLU A 6 0.40 8.00 22.93
CA GLU A 6 -0.54 7.54 21.92
C GLU A 6 0.26 7.01 20.72
N LEU A 7 0.09 5.72 20.43
CA LEU A 7 0.69 5.08 19.26
C LEU A 7 -0.02 5.60 18.01
N ARG A 8 0.50 6.70 17.47
CA ARG A 8 0.08 7.29 16.20
C ARG A 8 1.13 7.08 15.12
N TYR A 9 0.68 7.10 13.87
CA TYR A 9 1.58 7.11 12.73
C TYR A 9 2.37 8.43 12.68
N PRO A 10 3.70 8.39 12.45
CA PRO A 10 4.52 9.58 12.33
C PRO A 10 4.21 10.31 11.01
N SER A 11 4.19 11.63 11.07
CA SER A 11 4.14 12.48 9.88
C SER A 11 5.49 12.47 9.14
N VAL A 12 5.49 12.85 7.87
CA VAL A 12 6.74 12.97 7.07
C VAL A 12 7.77 13.89 7.74
N PRO A 13 7.41 15.08 8.28
CA PRO A 13 8.36 15.91 9.03
C PRO A 13 8.97 15.21 10.25
N GLU A 14 8.20 14.40 10.97
CA GLU A 14 8.68 13.64 12.13
C GLU A 14 9.63 12.51 11.73
N LEU A 15 9.36 11.83 10.61
CA LEU A 15 10.28 10.85 10.01
C LEU A 15 11.61 11.51 9.63
N VAL A 16 11.56 12.67 8.97
CA VAL A 16 12.76 13.43 8.58
C VAL A 16 13.54 13.89 9.82
N ALA A 17 12.85 14.39 10.85
CA ALA A 17 13.48 14.80 12.11
C ALA A 17 14.17 13.61 12.80
N SER A 18 13.50 12.45 12.86
CA SER A 18 14.07 11.22 13.40
C SER A 18 15.30 10.75 12.61
N ALA A 19 15.25 10.79 11.28
CA ALA A 19 16.39 10.42 10.44
C ALA A 19 17.57 11.38 10.60
N ARG A 20 17.30 12.68 10.73
CA ARG A 20 18.33 13.70 10.98
C ARG A 20 19.01 13.48 12.33
N ALA A 21 18.25 13.12 13.36
CA ALA A 21 18.80 12.77 14.68
C ALA A 21 19.73 11.54 14.60
N LEU A 22 19.34 10.49 13.88
CA LEU A 22 20.18 9.30 13.66
C LEU A 22 21.47 9.62 12.90
N ALA A 23 21.39 10.46 11.86
CA ALA A 23 22.56 10.90 11.11
C ALA A 23 23.51 11.77 11.96
N ALA A 24 22.96 12.59 12.85
CA ALA A 24 23.77 13.43 13.75
C ALA A 24 24.41 12.64 14.90
N SER A 25 23.77 11.58 15.40
CA SER A 25 24.33 10.76 16.47
C SER A 25 25.48 9.88 16.00
N GLU A 26 25.44 9.40 14.75
CA GLU A 26 26.42 8.48 14.19
C GLU A 26 26.89 8.93 12.79
N PRO A 27 27.52 10.12 12.66
CA PRO A 27 27.85 10.72 11.37
C PRO A 27 28.88 9.91 10.56
N GLY A 28 29.64 9.04 11.22
CA GLY A 28 30.58 8.12 10.55
C GLY A 28 29.90 6.92 9.89
N LEU A 29 28.61 6.67 10.16
CA LEU A 29 27.87 5.50 9.68
C LEU A 29 26.56 5.86 8.99
N CYS A 30 25.94 6.97 9.36
CA CYS A 30 24.64 7.41 8.89
C CYS A 30 24.77 8.70 8.07
N ALA A 31 24.12 8.74 6.90
CA ALA A 31 24.04 9.92 6.06
C ALA A 31 22.60 10.18 5.61
N LEU A 32 22.10 11.40 5.80
CA LEU A 32 20.80 11.83 5.30
C LEU A 32 21.01 12.82 4.15
N ARG A 33 20.40 12.53 2.99
CA ARG A 33 20.44 13.45 1.84
C ARG A 33 19.06 13.62 1.21
N GLN A 34 18.87 14.73 0.53
CA GLN A 34 17.72 14.93 -0.35
C GLN A 34 18.02 14.26 -1.70
N VAL A 35 17.08 13.48 -2.23
CA VAL A 35 17.23 12.73 -3.49
C VAL A 35 16.32 13.22 -4.62
N GLY A 36 15.37 14.10 -4.29
CA GLY A 36 14.46 14.66 -5.26
C GLY A 36 13.49 15.66 -4.62
N ARG A 37 12.51 16.09 -5.42
CA ARG A 37 11.37 16.89 -4.98
C ARG A 37 10.09 16.32 -5.59
N SER A 38 9.00 16.40 -4.85
CA SER A 38 7.67 16.08 -5.35
C SER A 38 7.15 17.13 -6.32
N ARG A 39 6.00 16.87 -6.94
CA ARG A 39 5.32 17.83 -7.83
C ARG A 39 5.00 19.15 -7.16
N ALA A 40 4.62 19.14 -5.88
CA ALA A 40 4.42 20.34 -5.08
C ALA A 40 5.70 20.82 -4.37
N GLY A 41 6.88 20.34 -4.78
CA GLY A 41 8.19 20.84 -4.36
C GLY A 41 8.68 20.33 -3.01
N ARG A 42 7.98 19.38 -2.36
CA ARG A 42 8.39 18.80 -1.07
C ARG A 42 9.61 17.90 -1.26
N PRO A 43 10.61 17.96 -0.36
CA PRO A 43 11.84 17.19 -0.51
C PRO A 43 11.63 15.69 -0.22
N LEU A 44 12.16 14.83 -1.10
CA LEU A 44 12.30 13.39 -0.84
C LEU A 44 13.66 13.14 -0.20
N HIS A 45 13.69 12.39 0.91
CA HIS A 45 14.89 12.16 1.71
C HIS A 45 15.26 10.69 1.76
N LEU A 46 16.56 10.41 1.65
CA LEU A 46 17.15 9.08 1.79
C LEU A 46 18.10 9.07 2.99
N LEU A 47 17.82 8.21 3.97
CA LEU A 47 18.74 7.88 5.06
C LEU A 47 19.54 6.64 4.66
N SER A 48 20.87 6.73 4.68
CA SER A 48 21.78 5.61 4.42
C SER A 48 22.49 5.22 5.70
N VAL A 49 22.64 3.91 5.96
CA VAL A 49 23.33 3.33 7.12
C VAL A 49 24.29 2.25 6.62
N GLY A 50 25.59 2.48 6.78
CA GLY A 50 26.64 1.58 6.29
C GLY A 50 27.33 2.08 5.01
N HIS A 51 28.45 1.40 4.67
CA HIS A 51 29.34 1.76 3.55
C HIS A 51 29.67 0.57 2.62
N ALA A 52 29.00 -0.57 2.82
CA ALA A 52 29.18 -1.72 1.95
C ALA A 52 28.58 -1.48 0.56
N ARG A 53 29.19 -2.10 -0.46
CA ARG A 53 28.71 -2.01 -1.84
C ARG A 53 27.36 -2.70 -2.06
N ARG A 54 27.07 -3.77 -1.32
CA ARG A 54 25.79 -4.47 -1.40
C ARG A 54 24.75 -3.69 -0.61
N SER A 55 23.63 -3.39 -1.24
CA SER A 55 22.63 -2.47 -0.69
C SER A 55 21.25 -3.10 -0.65
N VAL A 56 20.51 -2.79 0.42
CA VAL A 56 19.06 -2.96 0.53
C VAL A 56 18.43 -1.57 0.47
N LEU A 57 17.42 -1.39 -0.36
CA LEU A 57 16.60 -0.18 -0.40
C LEU A 57 15.25 -0.48 0.26
N VAL A 58 14.86 0.29 1.26
CA VAL A 58 13.55 0.22 1.91
C VAL A 58 12.79 1.51 1.57
N VAL A 59 11.60 1.38 0.98
CA VAL A 59 10.76 2.50 0.55
C VAL A 59 9.51 2.57 1.42
N ALA A 60 9.21 3.74 1.98
CA ALA A 60 7.97 3.99 2.70
C ALA A 60 7.13 5.07 2.00
N GLY A 61 5.82 5.08 2.30
CA GLY A 61 4.93 6.16 1.88
C GLY A 61 4.76 6.26 0.36
N ALA A 62 4.73 5.12 -0.34
CA ALA A 62 4.34 5.04 -1.75
C ALA A 62 2.86 5.41 -1.94
N HIS A 63 2.01 5.07 -0.96
CA HIS A 63 0.62 5.49 -0.91
C HIS A 63 0.33 6.26 0.37
N ALA A 64 -0.31 7.41 0.23
CA ALA A 64 -0.67 8.29 1.34
C ALA A 64 -1.53 7.63 2.43
N ASN A 65 -2.41 6.72 2.01
CA ASN A 65 -3.37 6.05 2.88
C ASN A 65 -2.80 4.84 3.64
N GLU A 66 -1.48 4.59 3.54
CA GLU A 66 -0.78 3.41 4.07
C GLU A 66 0.36 3.84 5.03
N PRO A 67 0.03 4.49 6.17
CA PRO A 67 0.99 5.16 7.03
C PRO A 67 1.93 4.24 7.83
N THR A 68 1.68 2.93 7.87
CA THR A 68 2.47 1.98 8.66
C THR A 68 3.95 1.93 8.25
N GLY A 69 4.24 2.06 6.96
CA GLY A 69 5.60 1.99 6.44
C GLY A 69 6.57 2.99 7.08
N GLY A 70 6.10 4.20 7.41
CA GLY A 70 6.91 5.21 8.10
C GLY A 70 7.33 4.76 9.51
N SER A 71 6.40 4.19 10.27
CA SER A 71 6.67 3.64 11.61
C SER A 71 7.68 2.48 11.54
N THR A 72 7.50 1.57 10.59
CA THR A 72 8.38 0.42 10.36
C THR A 72 9.78 0.84 9.96
N LEU A 73 9.89 1.77 9.01
CA LEU A 73 11.17 2.32 8.56
C LEU A 73 11.96 2.91 9.72
N ARG A 74 11.31 3.69 10.60
CA ARG A 74 11.97 4.29 11.77
C ARG A 74 12.56 3.23 12.70
N VAL A 75 11.81 2.16 12.98
CA VAL A 75 12.28 1.05 13.82
C VAL A 75 13.42 0.29 13.14
N LEU A 76 13.30 -0.02 11.85
CA LEU A 76 14.35 -0.70 11.10
C LEU A 76 15.65 0.10 11.05
N ALA A 77 15.60 1.41 10.79
CA ALA A 77 16.79 2.25 10.78
C ALA A 77 17.50 2.26 12.15
N GLN A 78 16.75 2.31 13.24
CA GLN A 78 17.29 2.21 14.60
C GLN A 78 17.93 0.84 14.87
N ARG A 79 17.27 -0.25 14.47
CA ARG A 79 17.79 -1.61 14.65
C ARG A 79 19.04 -1.87 13.83
N VAL A 80 19.06 -1.49 12.55
CA VAL A 80 20.23 -1.64 11.67
C VAL A 80 21.43 -0.86 12.21
N LEU A 81 21.19 0.30 12.83
CA LEU A 81 22.25 1.07 13.48
C LEU A 81 22.79 0.36 14.74
N ALA A 82 21.89 -0.15 15.58
CA ALA A 82 22.21 -0.75 16.87
C ALA A 82 22.75 -2.20 16.80
N GLU A 83 22.39 -2.96 15.75
CA GLU A 83 22.71 -4.37 15.55
C GLU A 83 23.73 -4.52 14.38
N PRO A 84 25.05 -4.50 14.64
CA PRO A 84 26.09 -4.53 13.59
C PRO A 84 25.99 -5.72 12.62
N GLU A 85 25.45 -6.85 13.08
CA GLU A 85 25.20 -8.06 12.29
C GLU A 85 24.26 -7.81 11.11
N LEU A 86 23.27 -6.91 11.26
CA LEU A 86 22.32 -6.57 10.18
C LEU A 86 23.00 -5.78 9.05
N ARG A 87 24.09 -5.08 9.36
CA ARG A 87 24.91 -4.30 8.42
C ARG A 87 26.25 -4.94 8.09
N SER A 88 26.46 -6.20 8.47
CA SER A 88 27.68 -6.94 8.13
C SER A 88 27.73 -7.24 6.62
N GLY A 89 28.55 -6.47 5.90
CA GLY A 89 28.70 -6.56 4.44
C GLY A 89 27.51 -5.99 3.64
N ILE A 90 26.62 -5.22 4.27
CA ILE A 90 25.41 -4.67 3.67
C ILE A 90 25.24 -3.21 4.11
N SER A 91 24.87 -2.34 3.17
CA SER A 91 24.35 -0.99 3.45
C SER A 91 22.84 -0.98 3.33
N TRP A 92 22.19 -0.24 4.22
CA TRP A 92 20.74 -0.05 4.21
C TRP A 92 20.42 1.38 3.83
N HIS A 93 19.48 1.55 2.90
CA HIS A 93 19.03 2.85 2.45
C HIS A 93 17.51 2.93 2.61
N PHE A 94 17.02 4.03 3.19
CA PHE A 94 15.64 4.20 3.59
C PHE A 94 15.08 5.46 2.92
N LEU A 95 14.23 5.30 1.91
CA LEU A 95 13.49 6.41 1.30
C LEU A 95 12.29 6.71 2.20
N LEU A 96 12.36 7.83 2.92
CA LEU A 96 11.47 8.11 4.06
C LEU A 96 10.00 8.27 3.66
N CYS A 97 9.74 8.80 2.47
CA CYS A 97 8.41 8.97 1.90
C CYS A 97 8.54 9.17 0.39
N ALA A 98 7.96 8.28 -0.41
CA ALA A 98 7.96 8.37 -1.87
C ALA A 98 6.93 9.39 -2.39
N ASP A 99 5.76 9.52 -1.74
CA ASP A 99 4.72 10.49 -2.08
C ASP A 99 4.45 11.48 -0.92
N PRO A 100 5.35 12.45 -0.67
CA PRO A 100 5.15 13.42 0.41
C PRO A 100 3.99 14.40 0.13
N ASP A 101 3.52 14.51 -1.12
CA ASP A 101 2.37 15.34 -1.47
C ASP A 101 1.06 14.65 -1.09
N GLY A 102 0.91 13.38 -1.45
CA GLY A 102 -0.23 12.59 -1.00
C GLY A 102 -0.25 12.42 0.52
N ALA A 103 0.91 12.16 1.14
CA ALA A 103 0.99 12.05 2.60
C ALA A 103 0.55 13.34 3.33
N ALA A 104 0.67 14.52 2.71
CA ALA A 104 0.17 15.77 3.27
C ALA A 104 -1.37 15.92 3.14
N LEU A 105 -2.00 15.17 2.23
CA LEU A 105 -3.44 15.19 1.98
C LEU A 105 -4.20 14.13 2.78
N HIS A 106 -3.56 13.01 3.16
CA HIS A 106 -4.15 12.01 4.06
C HIS A 106 -3.99 12.44 5.52
N VAL A 107 -5.11 12.62 6.24
CA VAL A 107 -5.14 13.32 7.54
C VAL A 107 -5.76 12.48 8.67
N THR A 108 -5.36 11.20 8.78
CA THR A 108 -5.78 10.35 9.90
C THR A 108 -4.61 9.62 10.57
N PRO A 109 -3.82 10.30 11.41
CA PRO A 109 -2.62 9.72 12.03
C PRO A 109 -2.91 8.72 13.15
N ALA A 110 -4.12 8.71 13.73
CA ALA A 110 -4.53 7.81 14.80
C ALA A 110 -6.03 7.47 14.70
N PRO A 111 -6.45 6.72 13.65
CA PRO A 111 -7.85 6.37 13.49
C PRO A 111 -8.34 5.49 14.64
N ARG A 112 -9.53 5.77 15.18
CA ARG A 112 -10.16 4.93 16.22
C ARG A 112 -11.19 3.96 15.63
N SER A 113 -11.64 4.23 14.42
CA SER A 113 -12.60 3.44 13.66
C SER A 113 -12.28 3.49 12.15
N LEU A 114 -12.90 2.60 11.36
CA LEU A 114 -12.86 2.71 9.90
C LEU A 114 -13.45 4.04 9.43
N LEU A 115 -14.48 4.57 10.10
CA LEU A 115 -15.05 5.87 9.75
C LEU A 115 -14.01 6.97 9.92
N ASP A 116 -13.32 7.06 11.06
CA ASP A 116 -12.27 8.07 11.29
C ASP A 116 -11.17 8.01 10.22
N TYR A 117 -10.78 6.80 9.82
CA TYR A 117 -9.83 6.58 8.73
C TYR A 117 -10.35 7.14 7.40
N HIS A 118 -11.59 6.83 7.04
CA HIS A 118 -12.18 7.28 5.79
C HIS A 118 -12.41 8.81 5.77
N LEU A 119 -12.75 9.44 6.90
CA LEU A 119 -12.96 10.89 6.95
C LEU A 119 -11.72 11.73 6.60
N GLY A 120 -10.52 11.18 6.80
CA GLY A 120 -9.25 11.80 6.38
C GLY A 120 -8.60 11.14 5.18
N PHE A 121 -9.31 10.26 4.46
CA PHE A 121 -8.76 9.46 3.36
C PHE A 121 -8.25 10.32 2.19
N TYR A 122 -7.13 9.89 1.62
CA TYR A 122 -6.67 10.35 0.32
C TYR A 122 -5.82 9.25 -0.32
N ARG A 123 -6.11 8.92 -1.58
CA ARG A 123 -5.24 8.10 -2.43
C ARG A 123 -5.21 8.73 -3.83
N PRO A 124 -4.02 9.06 -4.38
CA PRO A 124 -3.93 9.70 -5.68
C PRO A 124 -4.35 8.77 -6.83
N THR A 125 -4.54 9.33 -8.02
CA THR A 125 -4.73 8.53 -9.24
C THR A 125 -3.49 7.67 -9.53
N GLY A 126 -3.62 6.60 -10.32
CA GLY A 126 -2.47 5.75 -10.68
C GLY A 126 -1.31 6.53 -11.31
N ALA A 127 -1.62 7.51 -12.17
CA ALA A 127 -0.64 8.39 -12.82
C ALA A 127 0.14 9.28 -11.83
N GLU A 128 -0.44 9.49 -10.65
CA GLU A 128 0.09 10.34 -9.59
C GLU A 128 0.75 9.54 -8.45
N GLN A 129 0.72 8.21 -8.50
CA GLN A 129 1.34 7.32 -7.51
C GLN A 129 2.79 6.99 -7.91
N PRO A 130 3.82 7.28 -7.09
CA PRO A 130 5.22 7.17 -7.50
C PRO A 130 5.66 5.79 -7.99
N GLU A 131 5.11 4.71 -7.42
CA GLU A 131 5.47 3.35 -7.82
C GLU A 131 4.65 2.85 -9.01
N TRP A 132 3.42 3.32 -9.17
CA TRP A 132 2.49 2.87 -10.22
C TRP A 132 2.57 3.66 -11.51
N SER A 133 2.98 4.93 -11.46
CA SER A 133 2.92 5.84 -12.60
C SER A 133 3.55 5.31 -13.90
N PRO A 134 4.66 4.51 -13.91
CA PRO A 134 5.18 4.00 -15.16
C PRO A 134 4.35 2.87 -15.79
N SER A 135 3.36 2.34 -15.07
CA SER A 135 2.38 1.40 -15.63
C SER A 135 1.29 2.10 -16.45
N VAL A 136 1.12 3.41 -16.25
CA VAL A 136 0.00 4.18 -16.83
C VAL A 136 0.43 5.45 -17.57
N LEU A 137 1.72 5.81 -17.49
CA LEU A 137 2.30 6.97 -18.16
C LEU A 137 3.55 6.58 -18.94
N PRO A 138 3.81 7.22 -20.10
CA PRO A 138 5.07 7.06 -20.81
C PRO A 138 6.24 7.73 -20.03
N PRO A 139 7.50 7.33 -20.30
CA PRO A 139 8.69 7.80 -19.57
C PRO A 139 8.85 9.33 -19.48
N ASP A 140 8.46 10.08 -20.52
CA ASP A 140 8.56 11.54 -20.60
C ASP A 140 7.52 12.29 -19.76
N ARG A 141 6.52 11.56 -19.23
CA ARG A 141 5.44 12.10 -18.39
C ARG A 141 5.49 11.62 -16.95
N LEU A 142 6.48 10.81 -16.57
CA LEU A 142 6.61 10.30 -15.21
C LEU A 142 6.77 11.45 -14.21
N PRO A 143 6.09 11.38 -13.05
CA PRO A 143 6.20 12.41 -12.03
C PRO A 143 7.61 12.42 -11.41
N PRO A 144 8.09 13.58 -10.91
CA PRO A 144 9.43 13.72 -10.37
C PRO A 144 9.72 12.81 -9.16
N GLU A 145 8.70 12.39 -8.41
CA GLU A 145 8.78 11.39 -7.34
C GLU A 145 9.21 10.02 -7.90
N THR A 146 8.61 9.59 -9.00
CA THR A 146 8.96 8.35 -9.70
C THR A 146 10.38 8.43 -10.24
N GLN A 147 10.74 9.54 -10.89
CA GLN A 147 12.09 9.77 -11.41
C GLN A 147 13.15 9.73 -10.30
N ALA A 148 12.85 10.33 -9.14
CA ALA A 148 13.72 10.29 -7.98
C ALA A 148 13.88 8.86 -7.43
N LEU A 149 12.79 8.09 -7.31
CA LEU A 149 12.84 6.69 -6.87
C LEU A 149 13.67 5.83 -7.84
N THR A 150 13.40 5.88 -9.14
CA THR A 150 14.18 5.12 -10.13
C THR A 150 15.63 5.56 -10.18
N GLY A 151 15.91 6.86 -10.01
CA GLY A 151 17.27 7.39 -9.91
C GLY A 151 18.03 6.86 -8.68
N VAL A 152 17.36 6.73 -7.53
CA VAL A 152 17.94 6.08 -6.35
C VAL A 152 18.24 4.61 -6.61
N ILE A 153 17.34 3.89 -7.28
CA ILE A 153 17.57 2.48 -7.65
C ILE A 153 18.75 2.36 -8.62
N ASP A 154 18.87 3.25 -9.61
CA ASP A 154 19.98 3.28 -10.58
C ASP A 154 21.34 3.54 -9.91
N GLU A 155 21.35 4.44 -8.92
CA GLU A 155 22.53 4.78 -8.11
C GLU A 155 22.94 3.62 -7.20
N LEU A 156 22.00 3.09 -6.41
CA LEU A 156 22.28 2.12 -5.36
C LEU A 156 22.40 0.68 -5.86
N ARG A 157 21.73 0.35 -6.97
CA ARG A 157 21.64 -0.99 -7.56
C ARG A 157 21.37 -2.07 -6.51
N PRO A 158 20.26 -1.94 -5.73
CA PRO A 158 20.00 -2.81 -4.61
C PRO A 158 19.80 -4.25 -5.07
N TYR A 159 20.33 -5.21 -4.31
CA TYR A 159 20.00 -6.61 -4.54
C TYR A 159 18.57 -6.92 -4.08
N LEU A 160 18.05 -6.11 -3.14
CA LEU A 160 16.68 -6.15 -2.67
C LEU A 160 16.14 -4.72 -2.47
N GLN A 161 15.04 -4.41 -3.14
CA GLN A 161 14.14 -3.35 -2.73
C GLN A 161 13.02 -3.96 -1.87
N VAL A 162 12.67 -3.31 -0.76
CA VAL A 162 11.46 -3.62 -0.01
C VAL A 162 10.60 -2.38 0.03
N THR A 163 9.42 -2.43 -0.55
CA THR A 163 8.44 -1.33 -0.43
C THR A 163 7.40 -1.68 0.64
N LEU A 164 7.19 -0.74 1.55
CA LEU A 164 6.39 -0.91 2.76
C LEU A 164 4.98 -0.37 2.52
N HIS A 165 4.04 -1.28 2.40
CA HIS A 165 2.63 -0.99 2.16
C HIS A 165 1.77 -1.34 3.36
N GLY A 166 0.48 -1.06 3.24
CA GLY A 166 -0.50 -1.51 4.20
C GLY A 166 -1.89 -1.51 3.60
N THR A 167 -2.77 -2.28 4.22
CA THR A 167 -4.19 -2.29 3.87
C THR A 167 -5.01 -1.70 5.00
N ASP A 168 -6.11 -1.05 4.66
CA ASP A 168 -7.08 -0.59 5.65
C ASP A 168 -7.65 -1.82 6.38
N LEU A 169 -8.27 -2.72 5.65
CA LEU A 169 -8.87 -3.93 6.19
C LEU A 169 -8.48 -5.17 5.39
N GLY A 170 -8.00 -6.22 6.06
CA GLY A 170 -7.68 -7.49 5.41
C GLY A 170 -6.74 -8.36 6.24
N GLY A 171 -5.77 -8.96 5.57
CA GLY A 171 -4.68 -9.72 6.18
C GLY A 171 -3.33 -9.22 5.71
N SER A 172 -2.25 -9.81 6.20
CA SER A 172 -0.91 -9.55 5.72
C SER A 172 -0.54 -10.52 4.61
N TRP A 173 0.21 -10.04 3.63
CA TRP A 173 0.72 -10.82 2.51
C TRP A 173 1.92 -10.11 1.87
N VAL A 174 2.61 -10.79 0.97
CA VAL A 174 3.81 -10.32 0.28
C VAL A 174 3.67 -10.53 -1.21
N GLN A 175 4.01 -9.52 -2.00
CA GLN A 175 4.29 -9.67 -3.43
C GLN A 175 5.78 -9.68 -3.68
N LEU A 176 6.24 -10.57 -4.53
CA LEU A 176 7.62 -10.67 -4.94
C LEU A 176 7.73 -10.54 -6.45
N THR A 177 8.62 -9.68 -6.95
CA THR A 177 8.89 -9.62 -8.39
C THR A 177 9.76 -10.80 -8.88
N ARG A 178 10.40 -11.50 -7.95
CA ARG A 178 11.09 -12.78 -8.13
C ARG A 178 11.00 -13.57 -6.83
N ASP A 179 10.82 -14.88 -6.90
CA ASP A 179 10.69 -15.73 -5.73
C ASP A 179 11.85 -15.55 -4.73
N VAL A 180 11.53 -15.65 -3.44
CA VAL A 180 12.48 -15.65 -2.34
C VAL A 180 12.25 -16.92 -1.52
N PRO A 181 12.88 -18.06 -1.91
CA PRO A 181 12.73 -19.32 -1.19
C PRO A 181 13.00 -19.17 0.31
N GLY A 182 12.18 -19.82 1.13
CA GLY A 182 12.29 -19.75 2.58
C GLY A 182 11.70 -18.49 3.23
N LEU A 183 11.01 -17.63 2.48
CA LEU A 183 10.30 -16.47 3.04
C LEU A 183 8.95 -16.84 3.68
N ALA A 184 8.19 -17.74 3.07
CA ALA A 184 6.77 -17.96 3.40
C ALA A 184 6.53 -18.52 4.81
N GLU A 185 7.28 -19.53 5.25
CA GLU A 185 7.07 -20.12 6.59
C GLU A 185 7.36 -19.11 7.73
N PRO A 186 8.51 -18.42 7.76
CA PRO A 186 8.76 -17.51 8.87
C PRO A 186 7.92 -16.23 8.78
N PHE A 187 7.48 -15.83 7.58
CA PHE A 187 6.45 -14.80 7.38
C PHE A 187 5.14 -15.21 8.07
N ALA A 188 4.57 -16.36 7.73
CA ALA A 188 3.34 -16.86 8.33
C ALA A 188 3.47 -17.07 9.85
N LYS A 189 4.62 -17.56 10.32
CA LYS A 189 4.92 -17.70 11.75
C LYS A 189 4.92 -16.35 12.47
N SER A 190 5.53 -15.33 11.87
CA SER A 190 5.52 -13.96 12.40
C SER A 190 4.10 -13.42 12.52
N ALA A 191 3.28 -13.63 11.48
CA ALA A 191 1.88 -13.21 11.47
C ALA A 191 1.08 -13.90 12.59
N ALA A 192 1.21 -15.22 12.71
CA ALA A 192 0.55 -16.01 13.75
C ALA A 192 0.91 -15.55 15.18
N GLN A 193 2.21 -15.30 15.44
CA GLN A 193 2.68 -14.81 16.75
C GLN A 193 2.11 -13.44 17.13
N LEU A 194 1.78 -12.62 16.14
CA LEU A 194 1.27 -11.27 16.32
C LEU A 194 -0.26 -11.19 16.13
N HIS A 195 -0.91 -12.35 15.96
CA HIS A 195 -2.33 -12.51 15.68
C HIS A 195 -2.79 -11.74 14.43
N ILE A 196 -1.99 -11.72 13.37
CA ILE A 196 -2.33 -11.12 12.08
C ILE A 196 -2.72 -12.25 11.13
N PRO A 197 -3.90 -12.20 10.47
CA PRO A 197 -4.30 -13.23 9.52
C PRO A 197 -3.46 -13.09 8.25
N VAL A 198 -3.13 -14.22 7.63
CA VAL A 198 -2.39 -14.26 6.38
C VAL A 198 -3.39 -14.26 5.22
N GLU A 199 -3.36 -13.24 4.38
CA GLU A 199 -4.27 -13.12 3.23
C GLU A 199 -3.80 -14.04 2.10
N THR A 200 -4.34 -15.26 2.06
CA THR A 200 -3.87 -16.32 1.15
C THR A 200 -4.40 -16.20 -0.28
N GLY A 201 -5.42 -15.37 -0.48
CA GLY A 201 -6.07 -15.13 -1.77
C GLY A 201 -6.25 -13.65 -2.05
N ALA A 202 -5.19 -12.85 -1.88
CA ALA A 202 -5.23 -11.41 -2.12
C ALA A 202 -5.75 -11.11 -3.53
N SER A 203 -6.81 -10.29 -3.65
CA SER A 203 -7.40 -9.94 -4.95
C SER A 203 -6.41 -9.19 -5.84
N ASP A 204 -5.52 -8.40 -5.24
CA ASP A 204 -4.47 -7.66 -5.94
C ASP A 204 -3.40 -8.57 -6.57
N ALA A 205 -3.30 -9.84 -6.13
CA ALA A 205 -2.44 -10.87 -6.72
C ALA A 205 -3.26 -11.98 -7.40
N ALA A 206 -4.47 -11.67 -7.86
CA ALA A 206 -5.34 -12.64 -8.53
C ALA A 206 -4.62 -13.31 -9.71
N GLY A 207 -4.57 -14.64 -9.68
CA GLY A 207 -3.95 -15.47 -10.73
C GLY A 207 -2.43 -15.58 -10.63
N TRP A 208 -1.80 -14.96 -9.64
CA TRP A 208 -0.34 -15.05 -9.47
C TRP A 208 0.04 -16.35 -8.76
N PRO A 209 1.16 -16.99 -9.16
CA PRO A 209 1.69 -18.13 -8.43
C PRO A 209 2.03 -17.75 -6.98
N ALA A 210 1.82 -18.69 -6.06
CA ALA A 210 2.19 -18.51 -4.66
C ALA A 210 3.39 -19.41 -4.31
N SER A 211 4.40 -18.84 -3.65
CA SER A 211 5.53 -19.59 -3.08
C SER A 211 5.20 -20.19 -1.71
N GLY A 212 4.08 -19.76 -1.13
CA GLY A 212 3.51 -20.26 0.12
C GLY A 212 2.34 -19.38 0.57
N PRO A 213 1.71 -19.68 1.71
CA PRO A 213 0.56 -18.91 2.20
C PRO A 213 0.88 -17.42 2.31
N GLY A 214 0.13 -16.59 1.57
CA GLY A 214 0.27 -15.13 1.54
C GLY A 214 1.56 -14.61 0.92
N VAL A 215 2.33 -15.44 0.19
CA VAL A 215 3.51 -15.01 -0.57
C VAL A 215 3.28 -15.29 -2.04
N HIS A 216 3.01 -14.23 -2.81
CA HIS A 216 2.72 -14.29 -4.23
C HIS A 216 3.90 -13.79 -5.05
N VAL A 217 4.20 -14.46 -6.15
CA VAL A 217 5.28 -14.08 -7.07
C VAL A 217 4.65 -13.54 -8.34
N MET A 218 5.06 -12.34 -8.75
CA MET A 218 4.56 -11.73 -9.96
C MET A 218 4.92 -12.61 -11.15
N PRO A 219 3.96 -12.93 -12.02
CA PRO A 219 4.22 -13.82 -13.13
C PRO A 219 5.09 -13.15 -14.21
N GLY A 220 5.74 -13.98 -15.02
CA GLY A 220 6.49 -13.52 -16.19
C GLY A 220 5.60 -12.87 -17.27
N PRO A 221 6.21 -12.25 -18.31
CA PRO A 221 5.49 -11.51 -19.35
C PRO A 221 4.46 -12.35 -20.12
N GLU A 222 4.66 -13.66 -20.20
CA GLU A 222 3.78 -14.63 -20.89
C GLU A 222 2.41 -14.84 -20.22
N THR A 223 2.24 -14.41 -18.96
CA THR A 223 1.00 -14.67 -18.20
C THR A 223 0.02 -13.52 -18.38
N GLY A 224 -1.25 -13.86 -18.67
CA GLY A 224 -2.34 -12.89 -18.77
C GLY A 224 -2.68 -12.23 -17.44
N VAL A 225 -3.33 -11.08 -17.50
CA VAL A 225 -3.84 -10.36 -16.32
C VAL A 225 -5.23 -10.89 -15.93
N ALA A 226 -5.47 -11.09 -14.63
CA ALA A 226 -6.76 -11.58 -14.14
C ALA A 226 -7.90 -10.57 -14.31
N TYR A 227 -7.58 -9.27 -14.28
CA TYR A 227 -8.52 -8.17 -14.46
C TYR A 227 -8.02 -7.23 -15.56
N PRO A 228 -8.27 -7.55 -16.85
CA PRO A 228 -7.75 -6.78 -17.98
C PRO A 228 -8.29 -5.35 -18.08
N SER A 229 -9.39 -5.01 -17.39
CA SER A 229 -9.89 -3.63 -17.37
C SER A 229 -9.05 -2.71 -16.49
N MET A 230 -8.30 -3.27 -15.54
CA MET A 230 -7.52 -2.49 -14.59
C MET A 230 -6.24 -1.99 -15.27
N PRO A 231 -5.83 -0.74 -15.03
CA PRO A 231 -4.62 -0.18 -15.63
C PRO A 231 -3.33 -0.70 -14.98
N ASP A 232 -3.47 -1.58 -13.98
CA ASP A 232 -2.42 -2.00 -13.05
C ASP A 232 -1.61 -3.18 -13.60
N ASP A 233 -0.77 -2.93 -14.61
CA ASP A 233 0.29 -3.88 -14.94
C ASP A 233 1.53 -3.63 -14.08
N ALA A 234 1.57 -4.30 -12.93
CA ALA A 234 2.65 -4.19 -11.95
C ALA A 234 4.05 -4.53 -12.52
N ARG A 235 4.15 -5.15 -13.69
CA ARG A 235 5.43 -5.42 -14.39
C ARG A 235 6.06 -4.15 -14.95
N HIS A 236 5.26 -3.11 -15.18
CA HIS A 236 5.72 -1.80 -15.62
C HIS A 236 5.90 -0.81 -14.47
N SER A 237 5.64 -1.22 -13.22
CA SER A 237 5.82 -0.37 -12.05
C SER A 237 7.31 -0.20 -11.71
N THR A 238 7.62 0.73 -10.80
CA THR A 238 9.00 0.90 -10.30
C THR A 238 9.52 -0.35 -9.57
N TRP A 239 8.65 -1.27 -9.15
CA TRP A 239 9.03 -2.51 -8.48
C TRP A 239 9.93 -3.40 -9.36
N TYR A 240 9.77 -3.36 -10.69
CA TYR A 240 10.63 -4.11 -11.60
C TYR A 240 11.99 -3.45 -11.88
N HIS A 241 12.15 -2.17 -11.52
CA HIS A 241 13.33 -1.40 -11.92
C HIS A 241 14.64 -1.99 -11.38
N ALA A 242 14.62 -2.60 -10.19
CA ALA A 242 15.78 -3.28 -9.60
C ALA A 242 16.27 -4.50 -10.42
N HIS A 243 15.40 -5.14 -11.23
CA HIS A 243 15.78 -6.28 -12.07
C HIS A 243 16.84 -5.92 -13.10
N ARG A 244 16.90 -4.65 -13.52
CA ARG A 244 17.91 -4.13 -14.45
C ARG A 244 19.35 -4.32 -13.94
N TYR A 245 19.50 -4.49 -12.63
CA TYR A 245 20.77 -4.70 -11.93
C TYR A 245 20.88 -6.09 -11.27
N GLY A 246 19.98 -7.02 -11.62
CA GLY A 246 19.92 -8.36 -11.05
C GLY A 246 19.16 -8.47 -9.72
N GLY A 247 18.75 -7.34 -9.12
CA GLY A 247 17.96 -7.30 -7.89
C GLY A 247 16.50 -7.71 -8.07
N LEU A 248 15.76 -7.69 -6.96
CA LEU A 248 14.31 -7.95 -6.91
C LEU A 248 13.61 -6.99 -5.94
N THR A 249 12.28 -6.95 -5.99
CA THR A 249 11.44 -6.18 -5.06
C THR A 249 10.51 -7.08 -4.28
N ALA A 250 10.40 -6.82 -2.97
CA ALA A 250 9.36 -7.35 -2.10
C ALA A 250 8.41 -6.22 -1.68
N VAL A 251 7.12 -6.38 -1.96
CA VAL A 251 6.04 -5.50 -1.48
C VAL A 251 5.45 -6.16 -0.25
N VAL A 252 5.53 -5.51 0.91
CA VAL A 252 5.08 -6.10 2.18
C VAL A 252 3.85 -5.37 2.69
N GLU A 253 2.72 -6.07 2.66
CA GLU A 253 1.40 -5.56 3.07
C GLU A 253 1.08 -5.96 4.50
N VAL A 254 0.68 -4.99 5.34
CA VAL A 254 0.20 -5.23 6.70
C VAL A 254 -1.12 -4.51 6.97
N PRO A 255 -2.10 -5.16 7.62
CA PRO A 255 -3.41 -4.54 7.84
C PRO A 255 -3.44 -3.59 9.04
N MET A 256 -4.18 -2.49 8.93
CA MET A 256 -4.58 -1.69 10.09
C MET A 256 -5.68 -2.38 10.89
N TRP A 257 -6.72 -2.85 10.19
CA TRP A 257 -7.75 -3.72 10.73
C TRP A 257 -7.63 -5.11 10.10
N ALA A 258 -7.52 -6.12 10.95
CA ALA A 258 -7.47 -7.49 10.50
C ALA A 258 -8.88 -8.10 10.36
N SER A 259 -9.01 -9.10 9.50
CA SER A 259 -10.19 -9.96 9.41
C SER A 259 -9.78 -11.39 9.08
N ASP A 260 -10.34 -12.36 9.80
CA ASP A 260 -10.10 -13.78 9.53
C ASP A 260 -11.00 -14.30 8.38
N LEU A 261 -11.67 -13.40 7.62
CA LEU A 261 -12.40 -13.78 6.41
C LEU A 261 -11.51 -13.88 5.17
N VAL A 262 -10.25 -13.44 5.27
CA VAL A 262 -9.30 -13.45 4.16
C VAL A 262 -8.21 -14.52 4.31
N ASP A 263 -8.24 -15.33 5.37
CA ASP A 263 -7.28 -16.41 5.60
C ASP A 263 -7.90 -17.82 5.50
N ASP A 264 -9.22 -17.94 5.30
CA ASP A 264 -9.93 -19.23 5.18
C ASP A 264 -9.63 -19.95 3.84
N PRO A 265 -8.87 -21.06 3.85
CA PRO A 265 -8.49 -21.77 2.64
C PRO A 265 -9.60 -22.70 2.12
N ALA A 266 -10.74 -22.83 2.83
CA ALA A 266 -11.80 -23.73 2.44
C ALA A 266 -12.35 -23.39 1.04
N PRO A 267 -12.74 -24.39 0.23
CA PRO A 267 -13.42 -24.13 -1.04
C PRO A 267 -14.73 -23.37 -0.81
N HIS A 268 -14.94 -22.28 -1.54
CA HIS A 268 -16.20 -21.56 -1.54
C HIS A 268 -17.25 -22.38 -2.33
N PRO A 269 -18.50 -22.54 -1.86
CA PRO A 269 -19.49 -23.42 -2.49
C PRO A 269 -19.95 -22.95 -3.88
N ALA A 270 -19.96 -21.64 -4.14
CA ALA A 270 -20.34 -21.07 -5.43
C ALA A 270 -19.59 -19.76 -5.74
N PRO A 271 -18.26 -19.79 -5.99
CA PRO A 271 -17.41 -18.60 -6.04
C PRO A 271 -17.80 -17.65 -7.18
N ALA A 272 -18.05 -18.17 -8.39
CA ALA A 272 -18.48 -17.34 -9.53
C ALA A 272 -19.82 -16.63 -9.25
N ALA A 273 -20.77 -17.32 -8.62
CA ALA A 273 -22.05 -16.72 -8.25
C ALA A 273 -21.89 -15.65 -7.15
N ALA A 274 -20.97 -15.85 -6.21
CA ALA A 274 -20.66 -14.86 -5.18
C ALA A 274 -20.02 -13.62 -5.80
N ILE A 275 -18.97 -13.77 -6.60
CA ILE A 275 -18.26 -12.65 -7.25
C ILE A 275 -19.21 -11.84 -8.16
N ARG A 276 -20.08 -12.49 -8.93
CA ARG A 276 -21.13 -11.77 -9.69
C ARG A 276 -22.08 -10.95 -8.82
N ARG A 277 -22.42 -11.42 -7.60
CA ARG A 277 -23.20 -10.62 -6.65
C ARG A 277 -22.40 -9.43 -6.12
N LEU A 278 -21.10 -9.61 -5.88
CA LEU A 278 -20.19 -8.54 -5.46
C LEU A 278 -20.06 -7.48 -6.56
N ALA A 279 -19.98 -7.88 -7.84
CA ALA A 279 -19.97 -6.97 -8.99
C ALA A 279 -21.23 -6.10 -9.06
N ARG A 280 -22.42 -6.71 -8.91
CA ARG A 280 -23.69 -5.97 -8.89
C ARG A 280 -23.77 -4.97 -7.73
N ARG A 281 -23.25 -5.33 -6.55
CA ARG A 281 -23.13 -4.40 -5.43
C ARG A 281 -22.19 -3.26 -5.80
N LEU A 282 -21.00 -3.58 -6.31
CA LEU A 282 -19.97 -2.60 -6.65
C LEU A 282 -20.53 -1.54 -7.61
N LEU A 283 -21.25 -1.95 -8.66
CA LEU A 283 -21.92 -1.05 -9.61
C LEU A 283 -23.02 -0.21 -8.95
N ARG A 284 -23.84 -0.81 -8.09
CA ARG A 284 -24.90 -0.07 -7.39
C ARG A 284 -24.32 1.00 -6.47
N ASP A 285 -23.31 0.62 -5.69
CA ASP A 285 -22.69 1.51 -4.71
C ASP A 285 -21.91 2.62 -5.45
N SER A 286 -21.27 2.36 -6.60
CA SER A 286 -20.64 3.41 -7.41
C SER A 286 -21.65 4.40 -7.98
N LEU A 287 -22.78 3.94 -8.51
CA LEU A 287 -23.86 4.78 -9.02
C LEU A 287 -24.41 5.74 -7.96
N GLU A 288 -24.43 5.33 -6.69
CA GLU A 288 -24.87 6.19 -5.59
C GLU A 288 -23.93 7.38 -5.39
N VAL A 289 -22.61 7.16 -5.46
CA VAL A 289 -21.59 8.22 -5.38
C VAL A 289 -21.60 9.08 -6.64
N GLU A 290 -21.71 8.48 -7.82
CA GLU A 290 -21.78 9.18 -9.12
C GLU A 290 -22.97 10.14 -9.17
N ARG A 291 -24.14 9.74 -8.64
CA ARG A 291 -25.31 10.61 -8.58
C ARG A 291 -25.05 11.85 -7.73
N VAL A 292 -24.41 11.68 -6.56
CA VAL A 292 -24.04 12.80 -5.69
C VAL A 292 -23.03 13.71 -6.39
N LEU A 293 -22.01 13.13 -7.02
CA LEU A 293 -21.02 13.87 -7.79
C LEU A 293 -21.66 14.66 -8.94
N ALA A 294 -22.53 14.03 -9.73
CA ALA A 294 -23.19 14.65 -10.86
C ALA A 294 -24.12 15.80 -10.43
N GLU A 295 -24.83 15.65 -9.30
CA GLU A 295 -25.65 16.72 -8.76
C GLU A 295 -24.78 17.87 -8.23
N ALA A 296 -23.68 17.58 -7.54
CA ALA A 296 -22.81 18.58 -6.95
C ALA A 296 -21.93 19.31 -7.97
N LEU A 297 -21.55 18.66 -9.07
CA LEU A 297 -20.56 19.18 -10.01
C LEU A 297 -20.85 20.60 -10.53
N PRO A 298 -22.08 20.96 -10.95
CA PRO A 298 -22.37 22.34 -11.38
C PRO A 298 -22.27 23.39 -10.27
N ARG A 299 -22.24 22.98 -8.99
CA ARG A 299 -22.03 23.87 -7.83
C ARG A 299 -20.59 23.92 -7.39
N LEU A 300 -19.79 22.97 -7.85
CA LEU A 300 -18.34 22.90 -7.65
C LEU A 300 -17.58 23.61 -8.78
N ASP A 301 -18.21 24.56 -9.48
CA ASP A 301 -17.60 25.28 -10.60
C ASP A 301 -16.22 25.87 -10.21
N GLY A 302 -15.18 25.41 -10.92
CA GLY A 302 -13.79 25.79 -10.65
C GLY A 302 -13.08 24.98 -9.55
N ALA A 303 -13.75 24.05 -8.88
CA ALA A 303 -13.14 23.13 -7.91
C ALA A 303 -12.32 22.06 -8.65
N GLU A 304 -11.11 22.44 -9.08
CA GLU A 304 -10.10 21.51 -9.55
C GLU A 304 -9.15 21.18 -8.40
N GLY A 305 -9.02 19.89 -8.07
CA GLY A 305 -8.23 19.49 -6.91
C GLY A 305 -7.88 18.00 -6.88
N PRO A 306 -6.81 17.63 -6.17
CA PRO A 306 -6.34 16.24 -6.11
C PRO A 306 -7.40 15.28 -5.58
N LEU A 307 -8.20 15.69 -4.58
CA LEU A 307 -9.30 14.89 -4.03
C LEU A 307 -10.38 14.60 -5.07
N LEU A 308 -10.83 15.61 -5.81
CA LEU A 308 -11.88 15.43 -6.83
C LEU A 308 -11.39 14.57 -7.99
N ARG A 309 -10.16 14.79 -8.47
CA ARG A 309 -9.55 13.95 -9.53
C ARG A 309 -9.43 12.50 -9.09
N ALA A 310 -8.96 12.25 -7.87
CA ALA A 310 -8.85 10.91 -7.32
C ALA A 310 -10.20 10.22 -7.12
N ALA A 311 -11.22 10.94 -6.65
CA ALA A 311 -12.57 10.41 -6.51
C ALA A 311 -13.16 10.00 -7.87
N ARG A 312 -13.01 10.84 -8.90
CA ARG A 312 -13.44 10.53 -10.27
C ARG A 312 -12.75 9.29 -10.83
N TRP A 313 -11.42 9.27 -10.74
CA TRP A 313 -10.62 8.15 -11.22
C TRP A 313 -11.03 6.84 -10.55
N ALA A 314 -11.25 6.84 -9.23
CA ALA A 314 -11.72 5.64 -8.52
C ALA A 314 -13.09 5.15 -9.03
N LEU A 315 -14.01 6.05 -9.39
CA LEU A 315 -15.31 5.69 -9.98
C LEU A 315 -15.16 5.17 -11.41
N GLU A 316 -14.28 5.77 -12.21
CA GLU A 316 -14.02 5.38 -13.61
C GLU A 316 -13.48 3.95 -13.74
N LEU A 317 -12.78 3.43 -12.73
CA LEU A 317 -12.29 2.03 -12.71
C LEU A 317 -13.40 0.99 -12.53
N ILE A 318 -14.50 1.37 -11.86
CA ILE A 318 -15.47 0.42 -11.33
C ILE A 318 -16.23 -0.35 -12.44
N PRO A 319 -16.74 0.29 -13.51
CA PRO A 319 -17.47 -0.43 -14.54
C PRO A 319 -16.65 -1.55 -15.18
N GLY A 320 -15.41 -1.27 -15.54
CA GLY A 320 -14.50 -2.27 -16.11
C GLY A 320 -14.26 -3.44 -15.16
N LEU A 321 -13.94 -3.14 -13.90
CA LEU A 321 -13.67 -4.19 -12.90
C LEU A 321 -14.90 -5.07 -12.65
N ALA A 322 -16.09 -4.47 -12.64
CA ALA A 322 -17.33 -5.22 -12.48
C ALA A 322 -17.60 -6.15 -13.68
N GLU A 323 -17.32 -5.70 -14.91
CA GLU A 323 -17.40 -6.52 -16.12
C GLU A 323 -16.42 -7.71 -16.04
N ASP A 324 -15.18 -7.46 -15.62
CA ASP A 324 -14.20 -8.53 -15.40
C ASP A 324 -14.74 -9.56 -14.40
N TRP A 325 -15.28 -9.13 -13.26
CA TRP A 325 -15.88 -10.04 -12.26
C TRP A 325 -17.11 -10.82 -12.75
N ILE A 326 -17.85 -10.29 -13.73
CA ILE A 326 -19.04 -10.94 -14.28
C ILE A 326 -18.65 -11.99 -15.32
N HIS A 327 -17.70 -11.64 -16.19
CA HIS A 327 -17.41 -12.34 -17.44
C HIS A 327 -16.17 -13.23 -17.41
N THR A 328 -15.27 -13.04 -16.44
CA THR A 328 -14.11 -13.90 -16.24
C THR A 328 -14.37 -15.01 -15.23
N ALA A 329 -13.62 -16.11 -15.34
CA ALA A 329 -13.62 -17.14 -14.31
C ALA A 329 -12.88 -16.62 -13.06
N PRO A 330 -13.35 -16.92 -11.84
CA PRO A 330 -12.64 -16.56 -10.61
C PRO A 330 -11.19 -17.06 -10.63
N ALA A 331 -10.23 -16.18 -10.31
CA ALA A 331 -8.81 -16.55 -10.31
C ALA A 331 -8.45 -17.56 -9.20
N ALA A 332 -9.25 -17.60 -8.14
CA ALA A 332 -9.23 -18.65 -7.14
C ALA A 332 -10.67 -18.95 -6.66
N THR A 333 -10.84 -20.06 -5.96
CA THR A 333 -12.16 -20.58 -5.56
C THR A 333 -12.32 -20.75 -4.05
N THR A 334 -11.39 -20.22 -3.26
CA THR A 334 -11.42 -20.30 -1.80
C THR A 334 -12.33 -19.24 -1.17
N MET A 335 -12.71 -19.47 0.09
CA MET A 335 -13.40 -18.49 0.93
C MET A 335 -12.57 -17.21 1.08
N ALA A 336 -11.26 -17.34 1.34
CA ALA A 336 -10.30 -16.24 1.42
C ALA A 336 -10.32 -15.32 0.20
N TYR A 337 -10.26 -15.90 -1.02
CA TYR A 337 -10.26 -15.09 -2.24
C TYR A 337 -11.58 -14.34 -2.44
N VAL A 338 -12.72 -15.01 -2.23
CA VAL A 338 -14.03 -14.33 -2.30
C VAL A 338 -14.16 -13.25 -1.22
N GLY A 339 -13.58 -13.47 -0.03
CA GLY A 339 -13.47 -12.49 1.05
C GLY A 339 -12.64 -11.27 0.66
N SER A 340 -11.48 -11.48 0.04
CA SER A 340 -10.61 -10.41 -0.47
C SER A 340 -11.31 -9.58 -1.55
N VAL A 341 -11.98 -10.23 -2.52
CA VAL A 341 -12.81 -9.54 -3.52
C VAL A 341 -13.96 -8.76 -2.88
N ASP A 342 -14.60 -9.29 -1.82
CA ASP A 342 -15.64 -8.58 -1.06
C ASP A 342 -15.08 -7.32 -0.38
N ALA A 343 -13.88 -7.39 0.19
CA ALA A 343 -13.21 -6.25 0.82
C ALA A 343 -12.83 -5.19 -0.21
N PHE A 344 -12.25 -5.61 -1.33
CA PHE A 344 -11.87 -4.73 -2.45
C PHE A 344 -13.09 -4.02 -3.05
N GLY A 345 -14.19 -4.75 -3.28
CA GLY A 345 -15.42 -4.18 -3.83
C GLY A 345 -16.14 -3.22 -2.89
N ARG A 346 -15.83 -3.20 -1.59
CA ARG A 346 -16.38 -2.23 -0.63
C ARG A 346 -15.53 -0.98 -0.54
N ARG A 347 -14.20 -1.13 -0.55
CA ARG A 347 -13.27 -0.01 -0.39
C ARG A 347 -13.31 0.95 -1.58
N LEU A 348 -13.47 0.49 -2.82
CA LEU A 348 -13.44 1.36 -4.01
C LEU A 348 -14.48 2.50 -3.95
N PRO A 349 -15.80 2.22 -3.88
CA PRO A 349 -16.80 3.27 -3.81
C PRO A 349 -16.73 4.06 -2.49
N LEU A 350 -16.37 3.41 -1.38
CA LEU A 350 -16.21 4.09 -0.08
C LEU A 350 -15.08 5.11 -0.09
N ARG A 351 -13.93 4.77 -0.69
CA ARG A 351 -12.78 5.68 -0.85
C ARG A 351 -13.12 6.86 -1.76
N ALA A 352 -13.84 6.62 -2.86
CA ALA A 352 -14.34 7.69 -3.73
C ALA A 352 -15.30 8.62 -2.98
N ALA A 353 -16.28 8.06 -2.27
CA ALA A 353 -17.23 8.81 -1.45
C ALA A 353 -16.54 9.64 -0.35
N ALA A 354 -15.53 9.07 0.31
CA ALA A 354 -14.76 9.73 1.36
C ALA A 354 -13.97 10.94 0.83
N MET A 355 -13.29 10.79 -0.32
CA MET A 355 -12.58 11.92 -0.95
C MET A 355 -13.55 12.99 -1.44
N LEU A 356 -14.68 12.59 -2.05
CA LEU A 356 -15.72 13.53 -2.49
C LEU A 356 -16.35 14.27 -1.30
N LEU A 357 -16.61 13.60 -0.18
CA LEU A 357 -17.14 14.22 1.03
C LEU A 357 -16.25 15.36 1.52
N ARG A 358 -14.92 15.18 1.45
CA ARG A 358 -13.98 16.24 1.82
C ARG A 358 -14.07 17.44 0.88
N VAL A 359 -14.17 17.21 -0.43
CA VAL A 359 -14.40 18.29 -1.41
C VAL A 359 -15.69 19.05 -1.10
N LEU A 360 -16.80 18.36 -0.86
CA LEU A 360 -18.09 18.98 -0.55
C LEU A 360 -18.05 19.77 0.77
N ARG A 361 -17.33 19.28 1.78
CA ARG A 361 -17.15 20.00 3.05
C ARG A 361 -16.32 21.27 2.87
N GLU A 362 -15.23 21.19 2.13
CA GLU A 362 -14.36 22.34 1.84
C GLU A 362 -15.10 23.43 1.05
N SER A 363 -16.01 23.05 0.16
CA SER A 363 -16.85 23.99 -0.60
C SER A 363 -18.14 24.42 0.10
N GLY A 364 -18.47 23.85 1.26
CA GLY A 364 -19.74 24.10 1.95
C GLY A 364 -20.97 23.62 1.18
N ASP A 365 -20.85 22.59 0.33
CA ASP A 365 -21.95 22.09 -0.50
C ASP A 365 -23.01 21.37 0.34
N ARG A 366 -24.28 21.61 -0.02
CA ARG A 366 -25.45 21.04 0.65
C ARG A 366 -25.53 19.50 0.62
N ALA A 367 -24.82 18.84 -0.29
CA ALA A 367 -24.78 17.38 -0.39
C ALA A 367 -23.86 16.73 0.65
N ALA A 368 -23.01 17.50 1.34
CA ALA A 368 -22.04 16.96 2.31
C ALA A 368 -22.69 16.13 3.45
N PRO A 369 -23.78 16.58 4.11
CA PRO A 369 -24.38 15.81 5.21
C PRO A 369 -24.94 14.46 4.77
N ASP A 370 -25.45 14.36 3.54
CA ASP A 370 -26.04 13.13 3.01
C ASP A 370 -24.94 12.13 2.65
N LEU A 371 -23.87 12.60 1.98
CA LEU A 371 -22.71 11.77 1.68
C LEU A 371 -21.97 11.33 2.96
N GLU A 372 -21.94 12.17 4.00
CA GLU A 372 -21.38 11.81 5.30
C GLU A 372 -22.14 10.64 5.94
N ARG A 373 -23.47 10.67 5.93
CA ARG A 373 -24.28 9.54 6.44
C ARG A 373 -24.03 8.27 5.64
N LEU A 374 -23.83 8.37 4.33
CA LEU A 374 -23.50 7.24 3.47
C LEU A 374 -22.11 6.66 3.83
N VAL A 375 -21.09 7.50 3.94
CA VAL A 375 -19.73 7.09 4.34
C VAL A 375 -19.73 6.44 5.72
N ALA A 376 -20.48 6.99 6.68
CA ALA A 376 -20.65 6.40 8.01
C ALA A 376 -21.30 5.02 7.93
N ALA A 377 -22.45 4.90 7.25
CA ALA A 377 -23.16 3.63 7.11
C ALA A 377 -22.32 2.55 6.41
N TRP A 378 -21.60 2.91 5.36
CA TRP A 378 -20.72 1.97 4.64
C TRP A 378 -19.48 1.58 5.44
N SER A 379 -18.89 2.52 6.18
CA SER A 379 -17.75 2.23 7.08
C SER A 379 -18.17 1.25 8.18
N ASP A 380 -19.33 1.47 8.80
CA ASP A 380 -19.87 0.59 9.83
C ASP A 380 -20.24 -0.79 9.26
N ALA A 381 -20.91 -0.83 8.11
CA ALA A 381 -21.25 -2.08 7.45
C ALA A 381 -20.00 -2.86 7.04
N PHE A 382 -18.93 -2.18 6.61
CA PHE A 382 -17.66 -2.81 6.26
C PHE A 382 -16.98 -3.40 7.51
N ALA A 383 -16.88 -2.62 8.59
CA ALA A 383 -16.34 -3.08 9.87
C ALA A 383 -17.10 -4.31 10.40
N GLN A 384 -18.43 -4.26 10.41
CA GLN A 384 -19.28 -5.34 10.90
C GLN A 384 -19.17 -6.59 10.04
N ARG A 385 -19.23 -6.45 8.70
CA ARG A 385 -19.15 -7.57 7.76
C ARG A 385 -17.88 -8.39 7.94
N PHE A 386 -16.77 -7.69 8.18
CA PHE A 386 -15.45 -8.29 8.31
C PHE A 386 -15.01 -8.52 9.75
N ARG A 387 -15.86 -8.18 10.74
CA ARG A 387 -15.49 -8.24 12.16
C ARG A 387 -14.14 -7.57 12.42
N ALA A 388 -14.00 -6.37 11.83
CA ALA A 388 -12.74 -5.64 11.79
C ALA A 388 -12.15 -5.47 13.18
N ARG A 389 -10.93 -5.97 13.38
CA ARG A 389 -10.20 -5.86 14.64
C ARG A 389 -8.94 -5.03 14.44
N TRP A 390 -8.76 -4.00 15.27
CA TRP A 390 -7.55 -3.19 15.23
C TRP A 390 -6.31 -4.07 15.49
N VAL A 391 -5.32 -3.98 14.62
CA VAL A 391 -3.99 -4.57 14.84
C VAL A 391 -3.17 -3.53 15.58
N PRO A 392 -2.63 -3.80 16.79
CA PRO A 392 -1.78 -2.84 17.49
C PRO A 392 -0.65 -2.34 16.59
N LEU A 393 -0.39 -1.03 16.57
CA LEU A 393 0.64 -0.44 15.70
C LEU A 393 2.01 -1.13 15.90
N THR A 394 2.35 -1.50 17.14
CA THR A 394 3.57 -2.26 17.44
C THR A 394 3.60 -3.62 16.76
N HIS A 395 2.47 -4.31 16.62
CA HIS A 395 2.38 -5.59 15.90
C HIS A 395 2.48 -5.39 14.39
N GLN A 396 1.83 -4.35 13.84
CA GLN A 396 1.97 -4.01 12.42
C GLN A 396 3.45 -3.78 12.06
N VAL A 397 4.12 -2.94 12.86
CA VAL A 397 5.54 -2.59 12.70
C VAL A 397 6.46 -3.79 12.89
N GLU A 398 6.27 -4.58 13.94
CA GLU A 398 7.11 -5.74 14.23
C GLU A 398 6.97 -6.81 13.13
N HIS A 399 5.74 -7.08 12.67
CA HIS A 399 5.52 -8.03 11.59
C HIS A 399 6.23 -7.59 10.30
N GLN A 400 5.99 -6.34 9.87
CA GLN A 400 6.60 -5.79 8.67
C GLN A 400 8.14 -5.74 8.77
N SER A 401 8.68 -5.38 9.95
CA SER A 401 10.12 -5.36 10.21
C SER A 401 10.76 -6.75 10.10
N ARG A 402 10.13 -7.77 10.70
CA ARG A 402 10.61 -9.17 10.61
C ARG A 402 10.66 -9.64 9.17
N THR A 403 9.62 -9.32 8.38
CA THR A 403 9.55 -9.69 6.97
C THR A 403 10.64 -9.01 6.15
N VAL A 404 10.91 -7.72 6.38
CA VAL A 404 11.99 -6.97 5.70
C VAL A 404 13.37 -7.59 6.00
N LEU A 405 13.69 -7.82 7.27
CA LEU A 405 14.98 -8.40 7.68
C LEU A 405 15.16 -9.82 7.14
N LEU A 406 14.09 -10.62 7.14
CA LEU A 406 14.09 -11.97 6.59
C LEU A 406 14.29 -11.96 5.08
N ALA A 407 13.55 -11.12 4.34
CA ALA A 407 13.69 -10.98 2.90
C ALA A 407 15.12 -10.56 2.52
N ALA A 408 15.69 -9.59 3.24
CA ALA A 408 17.07 -9.16 3.04
C ALA A 408 18.08 -10.30 3.22
N ARG A 409 17.92 -11.11 4.27
CA ARG A 409 18.79 -12.27 4.50
C ARG A 409 18.66 -13.32 3.39
N GLN A 410 17.44 -13.71 3.04
CA GLN A 410 17.17 -14.77 2.05
C GLN A 410 17.56 -14.34 0.63
N ALA A 411 17.25 -13.11 0.23
CA ALA A 411 17.63 -12.58 -1.08
C ALA A 411 19.16 -12.45 -1.22
N ARG A 412 19.85 -12.14 -0.11
CA ARG A 412 21.31 -12.10 -0.11
C ARG A 412 21.91 -13.48 -0.40
N GLU A 413 21.39 -14.55 0.20
CA GLU A 413 21.88 -15.92 -0.01
C GLU A 413 21.75 -16.37 -1.47
N GLN A 414 20.67 -15.99 -2.15
CA GLN A 414 20.48 -16.26 -3.58
C GLN A 414 21.45 -15.48 -4.46
N ALA A 415 21.79 -14.23 -4.11
CA ALA A 415 22.77 -13.45 -4.87
C ALA A 415 24.22 -14.00 -4.77
N TYR A 416 24.45 -15.04 -3.96
CA TYR A 416 25.72 -15.77 -3.87
C TYR A 416 25.72 -17.11 -4.63
N GLN A 417 24.56 -17.57 -5.12
CA GLN A 417 24.42 -18.72 -6.01
C GLN A 417 24.42 -18.25 -7.46
#